data_AF-A0AAD4M1U0-F1
#
_entry.id   AF-A0AAD4M1U0-F1
#
_cell.length_a   1.000
_cell.length_b   1.000
_cell.length_c   1.000
_cell.angle_alpha   90.00
_cell.angle_beta   90.00
_cell.angle_gamma   90.00
#
_symmetry.space_group_name_H-M   'P 1'
#
loop_
_entity.id
_entity.type
_entity.pdbx_description
1 polymer ?
#
loop_
_entity_poly.entity_id
_entity_poly.type
_entity_poly.pdbx_seq_one_letter_code
_entity_poly.pdbx_strand_id
1 'polypeptide(L)'
;MKFFIAFFLATLAATVSSLPLAANPNVNENLIPQFGTTAGVNTTGPAGLAGAKTCDGPTKGPDGKPVPIPCTCPPDRATFIASLNANVKAGRIVNNPGVSAPFPTDDSKASQLARLQTAMATLQNLNGAGQGCPVASTTFPAQQKALQG
;
A
#
# COMPACT_ATOMS: atom_id res chain seq x y z
N MET A 1 51.87 50.55 35.35
CA MET A 1 52.04 49.12 35.03
C MET A 1 50.66 48.58 34.71
N LYS A 2 50.36 48.24 33.44
CA LYS A 2 49.04 47.81 32.97
C LYS A 2 49.13 46.32 32.61
N PHE A 3 48.40 45.46 33.31
CA PHE A 3 48.31 44.03 33.05
C PHE A 3 47.26 43.76 31.98
N PHE A 4 47.62 43.01 30.94
CA PHE A 4 46.67 42.46 29.97
C PHE A 4 46.86 40.94 29.90
N ILE A 5 45.88 40.19 30.42
CA ILE A 5 45.76 38.74 30.32
C ILE A 5 44.78 38.46 29.18
N ALA A 6 45.23 37.82 28.11
CA ALA A 6 44.38 37.34 27.03
C ALA A 6 44.06 35.85 27.24
N PHE A 7 42.80 35.57 27.59
CA PHE A 7 42.24 34.21 27.58
C PHE A 7 41.89 33.84 26.14
N PHE A 8 42.60 32.87 25.56
CA PHE A 8 42.21 32.21 24.31
C PHE A 8 41.34 30.99 24.65
N LEU A 9 40.03 31.08 24.40
CA LEU A 9 39.13 29.91 24.38
C LEU A 9 39.25 29.23 23.02
N ALA A 10 39.75 28.00 23.00
CA ALA A 10 39.71 27.12 21.84
C ALA A 10 38.36 26.36 21.82
N THR A 11 37.48 26.71 20.90
CA THR A 11 36.21 26.01 20.64
C THR A 11 36.45 24.85 19.66
N LEU A 12 36.32 23.61 20.15
CA LEU A 12 36.34 22.41 19.33
C LEU A 12 34.97 22.23 18.66
N ALA A 13 34.87 22.51 17.36
CA ALA A 13 33.69 22.18 16.55
C ALA A 13 33.79 20.71 16.09
N ALA A 14 33.10 19.81 16.78
CA ALA A 14 32.95 18.43 16.34
C ALA A 14 31.84 18.34 15.27
N THR A 15 32.22 18.26 13.99
CA THR A 15 31.29 18.05 12.89
C THR A 15 30.93 16.56 12.79
N VAL A 16 29.75 16.19 13.27
CA VAL A 16 29.19 14.86 13.01
C VAL A 16 28.70 14.79 11.57
N SER A 17 29.34 13.96 10.75
CA SER A 17 28.86 13.66 9.39
C SER A 17 27.89 12.49 9.46
N SER A 18 26.60 12.77 9.47
CA SER A 18 25.55 11.76 9.28
C SER A 18 25.50 11.39 7.79
N LEU A 19 26.13 10.27 7.41
CA LEU A 19 25.85 9.66 6.11
C LEU A 19 24.40 9.17 6.14
N PRO A 20 23.53 9.61 5.21
CA PRO A 20 22.24 8.98 5.06
C PRO A 20 22.51 7.56 4.53
N LEU A 21 22.35 6.57 5.40
CA LEU A 21 22.24 5.19 4.95
C LEU A 21 21.03 5.16 4.03
N ALA A 22 21.26 4.93 2.74
CA ALA A 22 20.20 4.66 1.78
C ALA A 22 19.55 3.32 2.16
N ALA A 23 18.72 3.33 3.21
CA ALA A 23 17.79 2.26 3.50
C ALA A 23 16.96 2.08 2.23
N ASN A 24 16.86 0.84 1.73
CA ASN A 24 15.98 0.51 0.63
C ASN A 24 14.58 1.06 0.99
N PRO A 25 14.10 2.14 0.34
CA PRO A 25 12.89 2.84 0.78
C PRO A 25 11.63 2.06 0.46
N ASN A 26 11.77 0.89 -0.16
CA ASN A 26 10.69 0.05 -0.61
C ASN A 26 10.35 -1.00 0.45
N VAL A 27 9.07 -1.35 0.53
CA VAL A 27 8.63 -2.44 1.39
C VAL A 27 9.21 -3.77 0.90
N ASN A 28 9.37 -4.74 1.81
CA ASN A 28 9.72 -6.10 1.44
C ASN A 28 8.60 -6.72 0.59
N GLU A 29 8.90 -7.03 -0.67
CA GLU A 29 7.92 -7.55 -1.64
C GLU A 29 7.27 -8.87 -1.21
N ASN A 30 7.99 -9.70 -0.44
CA ASN A 30 7.46 -10.96 0.08
C ASN A 30 6.33 -10.76 1.09
N LEU A 31 6.25 -9.57 1.70
CA LEU A 31 5.19 -9.22 2.66
C LEU A 31 3.98 -8.58 1.98
N ILE A 32 4.04 -8.32 0.66
CA ILE A 32 2.94 -7.71 -0.09
C ILE A 32 1.87 -8.79 -0.38
N PRO A 33 0.62 -8.60 0.08
CA PRO A 33 -0.46 -9.54 -0.19
C PRO A 33 -0.65 -9.79 -1.69
N GLN A 34 -0.85 -11.04 -2.07
CA GLN A 34 -1.10 -11.43 -3.46
C GLN A 34 -2.56 -11.17 -3.83
N PHE A 35 -2.82 -10.70 -5.06
CA PHE A 35 -4.21 -10.51 -5.52
C PHE A 35 -5.00 -11.80 -5.62
N GLY A 36 -4.32 -12.93 -5.88
CA GLY A 36 -4.95 -14.24 -6.04
C GLY A 36 -5.85 -14.37 -7.28
N THR A 37 -5.77 -13.42 -8.22
CA THR A 37 -6.49 -13.42 -9.49
C THR A 37 -5.77 -12.53 -10.51
N THR A 38 -6.16 -12.64 -11.78
CA THR A 38 -5.75 -11.75 -12.86
C THR A 38 -6.94 -10.92 -13.35
N ALA A 39 -6.66 -9.85 -14.08
CA ALA A 39 -7.70 -9.01 -14.68
C ALA A 39 -8.36 -9.73 -15.88
N GLY A 40 -9.56 -9.28 -16.26
CA GLY A 40 -10.20 -9.74 -17.49
C GLY A 40 -10.79 -11.16 -17.46
N VAL A 41 -10.95 -11.78 -16.29
CA VAL A 41 -11.52 -13.13 -16.17
C VAL A 41 -13.00 -13.13 -16.57
N ASN A 42 -13.38 -13.97 -17.54
CA ASN A 42 -14.75 -14.18 -18.03
C ASN A 42 -15.54 -12.90 -18.32
N THR A 43 -15.38 -12.35 -19.53
CA THR A 43 -16.03 -11.10 -19.97
C THR A 43 -17.52 -11.25 -20.33
N THR A 44 -18.19 -12.32 -19.87
CA THR A 44 -19.62 -12.59 -20.16
C THR A 44 -20.57 -11.92 -19.18
N GLY A 45 -20.04 -11.18 -18.20
CA GLY A 45 -20.85 -10.48 -17.20
C GLY A 45 -21.75 -9.39 -17.81
N PRO A 46 -22.84 -9.03 -17.12
CA PRO A 46 -23.69 -7.92 -17.51
C PRO A 46 -22.90 -6.60 -17.59
N ALA A 47 -23.41 -5.63 -18.36
CA ALA A 47 -22.80 -4.31 -18.42
C ALA A 47 -22.82 -3.66 -17.03
N GLY A 48 -21.66 -3.17 -16.58
CA GLY A 48 -21.46 -2.45 -15.32
C GLY A 48 -21.66 -0.94 -15.48
N LEU A 49 -21.12 -0.17 -14.53
CA LEU A 49 -21.11 1.29 -14.58
C LEU A 49 -20.58 1.80 -15.94
N ALA A 50 -21.33 2.72 -16.55
CA ALA A 50 -21.06 3.30 -17.87
C ALA A 50 -21.11 2.32 -19.08
N GLY A 51 -21.79 1.17 -18.96
CA GLY A 51 -22.04 0.28 -20.11
C GLY A 51 -20.87 -0.64 -20.49
N ALA A 52 -19.75 -0.57 -19.78
CA ALA A 52 -18.62 -1.48 -19.95
C ALA A 52 -18.98 -2.89 -19.45
N LYS A 53 -18.52 -3.96 -20.12
CA LYS A 53 -18.72 -5.33 -19.62
C LYS A 53 -18.02 -5.51 -18.27
N THR A 54 -18.64 -6.30 -17.39
CA THR A 54 -18.01 -6.75 -16.15
C THR A 54 -17.30 -8.08 -16.35
N CYS A 55 -16.31 -8.31 -15.49
CA CYS A 55 -15.56 -9.55 -15.40
C CYS A 55 -15.85 -10.23 -14.06
N ASP A 56 -15.59 -11.53 -13.98
CA ASP A 56 -15.76 -12.31 -12.77
C ASP A 56 -14.68 -11.96 -11.75
N GLY A 57 -15.08 -11.54 -10.55
CA GLY A 57 -14.19 -11.40 -9.41
C GLY A 57 -13.83 -12.75 -8.79
N PRO A 58 -12.73 -12.82 -8.03
CA PRO A 58 -12.25 -14.06 -7.42
C PRO A 58 -13.12 -14.58 -6.28
N THR A 59 -14.05 -13.78 -5.76
CA THR A 59 -14.95 -14.17 -4.67
C THR A 59 -16.36 -14.37 -5.20
N LYS A 60 -17.09 -15.30 -4.55
CA LYS A 60 -18.50 -15.54 -4.82
C LYS A 60 -19.37 -14.64 -3.94
N GLY A 61 -20.41 -14.06 -4.54
CA GLY A 61 -21.47 -13.36 -3.83
C GLY A 61 -22.41 -14.32 -3.09
N PRO A 62 -23.42 -13.78 -2.40
CA PRO A 62 -24.41 -14.58 -1.65
C PRO A 62 -25.21 -15.55 -2.52
N ASP A 63 -25.34 -15.26 -3.81
CA ASP A 63 -26.02 -16.09 -4.82
C ASP A 63 -25.13 -17.21 -5.38
N GLY A 64 -23.91 -17.35 -4.87
CA GLY A 64 -22.93 -18.36 -5.30
C GLY A 64 -22.23 -18.04 -6.62
N LYS A 65 -22.50 -16.88 -7.24
CA LYS A 65 -21.87 -16.43 -8.49
C LYS A 65 -20.67 -15.54 -8.21
N PRO A 66 -19.67 -15.47 -9.09
CA PRO A 66 -18.58 -14.49 -8.98
C PRO A 66 -19.14 -13.07 -8.85
N VAL A 67 -18.54 -12.27 -7.96
CA VAL A 67 -18.91 -10.85 -7.84
C VAL A 67 -18.44 -10.12 -9.09
N PRO A 68 -19.31 -9.40 -9.82
CA PRO A 68 -18.91 -8.67 -11.01
C PRO A 68 -17.98 -7.50 -10.65
N ILE A 69 -16.88 -7.36 -11.38
CA ILE A 69 -15.86 -6.32 -11.19
C ILE A 69 -15.52 -5.62 -12.52
N PRO A 70 -14.88 -4.43 -12.50
CA PRO A 70 -14.29 -3.85 -13.70
C PRO A 70 -13.24 -4.79 -14.30
N CYS A 71 -13.28 -5.01 -15.61
CA CYS A 71 -12.34 -5.92 -16.29
C CYS A 71 -10.87 -5.45 -16.26
N THR A 72 -10.62 -4.17 -16.00
CA THR A 72 -9.27 -3.60 -15.81
C THR A 72 -8.71 -3.88 -14.41
N CYS A 73 -9.49 -4.52 -13.53
CA CYS A 73 -9.10 -4.83 -12.17
C CYS A 73 -8.89 -6.35 -12.00
N PRO A 74 -7.91 -6.77 -11.19
CA PRO A 74 -6.92 -5.95 -10.47
C PRO A 74 -5.95 -5.21 -11.40
N PRO A 75 -5.29 -4.14 -10.93
CA PRO A 75 -4.31 -3.42 -11.74
C PRO A 75 -3.10 -4.31 -12.04
N ASP A 76 -2.22 -3.85 -12.92
CA ASP A 76 -0.88 -4.42 -13.05
C ASP A 76 -0.15 -4.44 -11.69
N ARG A 77 0.56 -5.52 -11.42
CA ARG A 77 1.19 -5.75 -10.10
C ARG A 77 2.30 -4.76 -9.83
N ALA A 78 3.11 -4.41 -10.83
CA ALA A 78 4.19 -3.43 -10.65
C ALA A 78 3.63 -2.03 -10.35
N THR A 79 2.54 -1.65 -11.03
CA THR A 79 1.81 -0.40 -10.79
C THR A 79 1.27 -0.32 -9.36
N PHE A 80 0.68 -1.41 -8.87
CA PHE A 80 0.23 -1.51 -7.48
C PHE A 80 1.37 -1.40 -6.47
N ILE A 81 2.48 -2.13 -6.68
CA ILE A 81 3.65 -2.11 -5.79
C ILE A 81 4.27 -0.71 -5.74
N ALA A 82 4.37 -0.01 -6.89
CA ALA A 82 4.85 1.36 -6.93
C ALA A 82 3.98 2.31 -6.08
N SER A 83 2.66 2.20 -6.18
CA SER A 83 1.71 2.97 -5.37
C SER A 83 1.82 2.63 -3.87
N LEU A 84 1.93 1.34 -3.53
CA LEU A 84 2.11 0.89 -2.15
C LEU A 84 3.39 1.45 -1.53
N ASN A 85 4.51 1.37 -2.26
CA ASN A 85 5.79 1.94 -1.82
C ASN A 85 5.68 3.44 -1.57
N ALA A 86 5.03 4.19 -2.47
CA ALA A 86 4.82 5.63 -2.30
C ALA A 86 3.97 5.93 -1.04
N ASN A 87 2.90 5.16 -0.81
CA ASN A 87 2.04 5.30 0.35
C ASN A 87 2.79 5.05 1.66
N VAL A 88 3.50 3.92 1.74
CA VAL A 88 4.24 3.53 2.95
C VAL A 88 5.37 4.52 3.24
N LYS A 89 6.10 4.96 2.21
CA LYS A 89 7.13 6.00 2.34
C LYS A 89 6.55 7.33 2.85
N ALA A 90 5.33 7.68 2.46
CA ALA A 90 4.63 8.88 2.93
C ALA A 90 3.94 8.69 4.30
N GLY A 91 3.91 7.46 4.83
CA GLY A 91 3.15 7.07 6.02
C GLY A 91 1.62 7.13 5.86
N ARG A 92 1.12 7.40 4.65
CA ARG A 92 -0.29 7.63 4.33
C ARG A 92 -0.58 7.33 2.87
N ILE A 93 -1.85 7.11 2.52
CA ILE A 93 -2.27 6.94 1.13
C ILE A 93 -2.11 8.30 0.40
N VAL A 94 -1.16 8.43 -0.54
CA VAL A 94 -0.84 9.72 -1.17
C VAL A 94 -2.04 10.36 -1.88
N ASN A 95 -2.90 9.54 -2.48
CA ASN A 95 -4.11 9.99 -3.17
C ASN A 95 -5.34 10.08 -2.25
N ASN A 96 -5.20 9.72 -0.97
CA ASN A 96 -6.22 9.90 0.07
C ASN A 96 -5.53 10.11 1.44
N PRO A 97 -4.92 11.30 1.66
CA PRO A 97 -3.98 11.52 2.77
C PRO A 97 -4.53 11.34 4.18
N GLY A 98 -5.86 11.27 4.35
CA GLY A 98 -6.51 10.99 5.63
C GLY A 98 -6.42 9.53 6.08
N VAL A 99 -5.92 8.63 5.22
CA VAL A 99 -5.77 7.20 5.51
C VAL A 99 -4.29 6.88 5.73
N SER A 100 -3.96 6.33 6.90
CA SER A 100 -2.59 5.89 7.22
C SER A 100 -2.19 4.66 6.39
N ALA A 101 -0.89 4.52 6.14
CA ALA A 101 -0.33 3.39 5.38
C ALA A 101 0.73 2.62 6.20
N PRO A 102 0.37 2.02 7.35
CA PRO A 102 1.30 1.21 8.12
C PRO A 102 1.72 -0.05 7.35
N PHE A 103 2.99 -0.42 7.43
CA PHE A 103 3.51 -1.65 6.83
C PHE A 103 4.54 -2.32 7.73
N PRO A 104 4.11 -2.86 8.89
CA PRO A 104 5.01 -3.54 9.82
C PRO A 104 5.65 -4.77 9.17
N THR A 105 6.79 -5.20 9.69
CA THR A 105 7.58 -6.30 9.09
C THR A 105 7.54 -7.61 9.87
N ASP A 106 6.94 -7.64 11.07
CA ASP A 106 6.81 -8.86 11.85
C ASP A 106 5.70 -9.78 11.33
N ASP A 107 5.68 -11.02 11.84
CA ASP A 107 4.77 -12.09 11.40
C ASP A 107 3.50 -12.20 12.24
N SER A 108 3.21 -11.26 13.15
CA SER A 108 1.99 -11.30 13.94
C SER A 108 0.74 -11.16 13.07
N LYS A 109 -0.38 -11.75 13.49
CA LYS A 109 -1.67 -11.58 12.78
C LYS A 109 -2.07 -10.10 12.67
N ALA A 110 -1.77 -9.30 13.69
CA ALA A 110 -2.02 -7.86 13.68
C ALA A 110 -1.23 -7.15 12.58
N SER A 111 0.06 -7.48 12.44
CA SER A 111 0.91 -6.92 11.38
C SER A 111 0.51 -7.40 9.99
N GLN A 112 0.14 -8.67 9.83
CA GLN A 112 -0.42 -9.19 8.58
C GLN A 112 -1.72 -8.46 8.20
N LEU A 113 -2.61 -8.24 9.15
CA LEU A 113 -3.86 -7.50 8.94
C LEU A 113 -3.59 -6.04 8.58
N ALA A 114 -2.64 -5.38 9.25
CA ALA A 114 -2.26 -4.00 8.95
C ALA A 114 -1.71 -3.87 7.52
N ARG A 115 -0.83 -4.78 7.09
CA ARG A 115 -0.32 -4.83 5.70
C ARG A 115 -1.46 -5.04 4.69
N LEU A 116 -2.39 -5.94 5.01
CA LEU A 116 -3.54 -6.21 4.14
C LEU A 116 -4.50 -5.03 4.03
N GLN A 117 -4.77 -4.34 5.14
CA GLN A 117 -5.59 -3.12 5.15
C GLN A 117 -4.93 -1.99 4.36
N THR A 118 -3.62 -1.80 4.50
CA THR A 118 -2.86 -0.83 3.69
C THR A 118 -2.87 -1.21 2.20
N ALA A 119 -2.80 -2.50 1.87
CA ALA A 119 -2.92 -3.00 0.50
C ALA A 119 -4.33 -2.74 -0.07
N MET A 120 -5.39 -2.98 0.70
CA MET A 120 -6.78 -2.68 0.32
C MET A 120 -6.99 -1.18 0.11
N ALA A 121 -6.51 -0.34 1.03
CA ALA A 121 -6.59 1.11 0.90
C ALA A 121 -5.80 1.62 -0.31
N THR A 122 -4.61 1.07 -0.57
CA THR A 122 -3.83 1.39 -1.78
C THR A 122 -4.63 1.07 -3.05
N LEU A 123 -5.20 -0.13 -3.13
CA LEU A 123 -5.98 -0.61 -4.28
C LEU A 123 -7.19 0.29 -4.59
N GLN A 124 -7.91 0.73 -3.55
CA GLN A 124 -9.11 1.56 -3.69
C GLN A 124 -8.80 3.02 -4.01
N ASN A 125 -7.56 3.48 -3.81
CA ASN A 125 -7.19 4.88 -3.94
C ASN A 125 -6.08 5.12 -4.98
N LEU A 126 -5.98 4.25 -6.00
CA LEU A 126 -4.91 4.32 -7.01
C LEU A 126 -4.87 5.65 -7.79
N ASN A 127 -6.01 6.27 -8.06
CA ASN A 127 -6.12 7.49 -8.88
C ASN A 127 -6.82 8.65 -8.16
N GLY A 128 -7.09 8.52 -6.86
CA GLY A 128 -7.85 9.49 -6.06
C GLY A 128 -8.64 8.80 -4.96
N ALA A 129 -9.28 9.58 -4.08
CA ALA A 129 -10.07 9.04 -2.97
C ALA A 129 -11.22 8.15 -3.50
N GLY A 130 -11.15 6.84 -3.23
CA GLY A 130 -12.10 5.84 -3.73
C GLY A 130 -12.05 5.58 -5.24
N GLN A 131 -11.10 6.19 -5.96
CA GLN A 131 -10.94 6.07 -7.41
C GLN A 131 -9.85 5.04 -7.74
N GLY A 132 -10.17 3.77 -7.52
CA GLY A 132 -9.27 2.66 -7.77
C GLY A 132 -10.03 1.38 -8.06
N CYS A 133 -9.37 0.25 -7.89
CA CYS A 133 -10.03 -1.05 -8.04
C CYS A 133 -10.80 -1.39 -6.76
N PRO A 134 -12.02 -1.94 -6.87
CA PRO A 134 -12.73 -2.43 -5.70
C PRO A 134 -11.96 -3.59 -5.09
N VAL A 135 -12.00 -3.73 -3.76
CA VAL A 135 -11.29 -4.83 -3.08
C VAL A 135 -11.79 -6.20 -3.54
N ALA A 136 -13.06 -6.28 -3.92
CA ALA A 136 -13.66 -7.47 -4.53
C ALA A 136 -12.95 -7.95 -5.80
N SER A 137 -12.10 -7.13 -6.44
CA SER A 137 -11.23 -7.55 -7.55
C SER A 137 -10.01 -8.37 -7.13
N THR A 138 -9.91 -8.75 -5.85
CA THR A 138 -8.80 -9.53 -5.29
C THR A 138 -9.33 -10.51 -4.25
N THR A 139 -8.48 -11.44 -3.80
CA THR A 139 -8.77 -12.33 -2.67
C THR A 139 -8.50 -11.69 -1.31
N PHE A 140 -8.19 -10.38 -1.24
CA PHE A 140 -7.93 -9.69 0.02
C PHE A 140 -9.06 -9.85 1.05
N PRO A 141 -10.37 -9.81 0.72
CA PRO A 141 -11.41 -10.04 1.72
C PRO A 141 -11.35 -11.44 2.34
N ALA A 142 -11.04 -12.47 1.53
CA ALA A 142 -10.89 -13.83 2.01
C ALA A 142 -9.63 -13.98 2.88
N GLN A 143 -8.52 -13.36 2.49
CA GLN A 143 -7.29 -13.29 3.29
C GLN A 143 -7.55 -12.60 4.64
N GLN A 144 -8.28 -11.48 4.62
CA GLN A 144 -8.62 -10.74 5.83
C GLN A 144 -9.43 -11.60 6.79
N LYS A 145 -10.47 -12.27 6.26
CA LYS A 145 -11.30 -13.18 7.06
C LYS A 145 -10.47 -14.33 7.66
N ALA A 146 -9.54 -14.90 6.90
CA ALA A 146 -8.65 -15.96 7.39
C ALA A 146 -7.72 -15.49 8.53
N LEU A 147 -7.30 -14.22 8.52
CA LEU A 147 -6.50 -13.62 9.59
C LEU A 147 -7.34 -13.30 10.84
N GLN A 148 -8.61 -12.98 10.66
CA GLN A 148 -9.51 -12.57 11.75
C GLN A 148 -10.08 -13.73 12.56
N GLY A 149 -10.19 -14.94 11.97
CA GLY A 149 -10.58 -16.16 12.68
C GLY A 149 -12.06 -16.21 13.05
#